data_AF-A0A2M7XTC5-F1
#
_entry.id   AF-A0A2M7XTC5-F1
#
_cell.length_a   1.000
_cell.length_b   1.000
_cell.length_c   1.000
_cell.angle_alpha   90.00
_cell.angle_beta   90.00
_cell.angle_gamma   90.00
#
_symmetry.space_group_name_H-M   'P 1'
#
loop_
_entity.id
_entity.type
_entity.pdbx_description
1 polymer ?
#
loop_
_entity_poly.entity_id
_entity_poly.type
_entity_poly.pdbx_seq_one_letter_code
_entity_poly.pdbx_strand_id
1 'polypeptide(L)' 'MSPELEMEFHYFFMRKYWFVYFAKALVAFPGGFGTMDELFETLTLIQTGKIHKEMPIVLFGKEFWD' A
#
# COMPACT_ATOMS: atom_id res chain seq x y z
N MET A 1 -6.58 12.48 21.32
CA MET A 1 -5.99 11.41 20.49
C MET A 1 -5.07 10.64 21.42
N SER A 2 -5.23 9.32 21.58
CA SER A 2 -4.49 8.60 22.62
C SER A 2 -3.01 8.43 22.20
N PRO A 3 -2.04 8.63 23.12
CA PRO A 3 -0.61 8.53 22.78
C PRO A 3 -0.18 7.14 22.29
N GLU A 4 -0.95 6.09 22.60
CA GLU A 4 -0.62 4.72 22.20
C GLU A 4 -0.87 4.44 20.70
N LEU A 5 -1.54 5.35 20.00
CA LEU A 5 -1.84 5.27 18.56
C LEU A 5 -0.93 6.18 17.72
N GLU A 6 -0.02 6.91 18.35
CA GLU A 6 0.83 7.89 17.67
C GLU A 6 2.15 7.22 17.24
N MET A 7 2.23 6.86 15.96
CA MET A 7 3.43 6.29 15.35
C MET A 7 4.19 7.38 14.59
N GLU A 8 5.24 7.92 15.21
CA GLU A 8 6.13 8.88 14.57
C GLU A 8 7.18 8.18 13.70
N PHE A 9 7.25 8.59 12.43
CA PHE A 9 8.22 8.07 11.47
C PHE A 9 9.10 9.20 10.92
N HIS A 10 10.39 9.15 11.24
CA HIS A 10 11.38 10.09 10.71
C HIS A 10 11.64 9.95 9.21
N TYR A 11 11.19 8.85 8.60
CA TYR A 11 11.30 8.62 7.16
C TYR A 11 9.93 8.36 6.55
N PHE A 12 9.59 9.13 5.52
CA PHE A 12 8.32 9.01 4.78
C PHE A 12 8.08 7.59 4.25
N PHE A 13 9.14 6.88 3.84
CA PHE A 13 9.06 5.51 3.35
C PHE A 13 8.67 4.51 4.45
N MET A 14 9.10 4.72 5.69
CA MET A 14 8.79 3.81 6.80
C MET A 14 7.29 3.83 7.09
N ARG A 15 6.68 5.02 7.05
CA ARG A 15 5.24 5.15 7.24
C ARG A 15 4.47 4.36 6.19
N LYS A 16 4.81 4.53 4.91
CA LYS A 16 4.21 3.77 3.80
C LYS A 16 4.42 2.27 3.97
N TYR A 17 5.64 1.83 4.26
CA TYR A 17 5.97 0.42 4.47
C TYR A 17 5.13 -0.21 5.59
N TRP A 18 4.99 0.47 6.73
CA TRP A 18 4.19 -0.05 7.85
C TRP A 18 2.70 -0.17 7.52
N PHE A 19 2.13 0.76 6.75
CA PHE A 19 0.76 0.62 6.26
C PHE A 19 0.58 -0.64 5.42
N VAL A 20 1.48 -0.87 4.46
CA VAL A 20 1.43 -2.06 3.60
C VAL A 20 1.74 -3.32 4.41
N TYR A 21 2.66 -3.27 5.38
CA TYR A 21 3.03 -4.40 6.24
C TYR A 21 1.90 -4.85 7.17
N PHE A 22 1.02 -3.94 7.62
CA PHE A 22 -0.17 -4.32 8.39
C PHE A 22 -1.41 -4.61 7.54
N ALA A 23 -1.49 -4.11 6.31
CA ALA A 23 -2.66 -4.27 5.44
C ALA A 23 -2.93 -5.74 5.05
N LYS A 24 -4.16 -6.24 5.20
CA LYS A 24 -4.48 -7.62 4.77
C LYS A 24 -4.78 -7.73 3.26
N ALA A 25 -5.13 -6.62 2.63
CA ALA A 25 -5.41 -6.51 1.20
C ALA A 25 -5.17 -5.07 0.75
N LEU A 26 -4.94 -4.88 -0.55
CA LEU A 26 -4.88 -3.57 -1.19
C LEU A 26 -6.08 -3.42 -2.14
N VAL A 27 -6.80 -2.31 -2.05
CA VAL A 27 -7.85 -1.95 -3.01
C VAL A 27 -7.47 -0.63 -3.67
N ALA A 28 -7.17 -0.66 -4.96
CA ALA A 28 -6.81 0.52 -5.74
C ALA A 28 -8.02 0.99 -6.54
N PHE A 29 -8.52 2.19 -6.20
CA PHE A 29 -9.57 2.87 -6.96
C PHE A 29 -8.96 3.67 -8.12
N PRO A 30 -9.77 4.03 -9.15
CA PRO A 30 -9.32 4.89 -10.24
C PRO A 30 -8.71 6.19 -9.69
N GLY A 31 -7.49 6.52 -10.14
CA GLY A 31 -6.75 7.63 -9.58
C GLY A 31 -5.58 8.07 -10.46
N GLY A 32 -4.94 9.18 -10.08
CA GLY A 32 -3.80 9.72 -10.83
C GLY A 32 -2.48 9.03 -10.53
N PHE A 33 -1.37 9.69 -10.87
CA PHE A 33 -0.01 9.18 -10.65
C PHE A 33 0.32 8.81 -9.19
N GLY A 34 -0.25 9.50 -8.21
CA GLY A 34 -0.04 9.16 -6.79
C GLY A 34 -0.63 7.78 -6.42
N THR A 35 -1.82 7.46 -6.94
CA THR A 35 -2.44 6.15 -6.74
C THR A 35 -1.67 5.04 -7.45
N MET A 36 -1.14 5.33 -8.64
CA MET A 36 -0.27 4.41 -9.36
C MET A 36 1.06 4.17 -8.64
N ASP A 37 1.69 5.22 -8.08
CA ASP A 37 2.91 5.11 -7.28
C ASP A 37 2.73 4.14 -6.11
N GLU A 38 1.67 4.30 -5.32
CA GLU A 38 1.38 3.42 -4.18
C GLU A 38 1.05 1.97 -4.60
N LEU A 39 0.35 1.80 -5.72
CA LEU A 39 0.06 0.48 -6.29
C LEU A 39 1.36 -0.23 -6.73
N PHE A 40 2.24 0.43 -7.48
CA PHE A 40 3.48 -0.15 -7.97
C PHE A 40 4.52 -0.36 -6.86
N GLU A 41 4.58 0.53 -5.87
CA GLU A 41 5.40 0.34 -4.67
C GLU A 41 4.98 -0.95 -3.95
N THR A 42 3.67 -1.15 -3.76
CA THR A 42 3.13 -2.35 -3.11
C THR A 42 3.40 -3.62 -3.92
N LEU A 43 3.18 -3.60 -5.23
CA LEU A 43 3.47 -4.71 -6.13
C LEU A 43 4.95 -5.09 -6.09
N THR A 44 5.85 -4.10 -6.08
CA THR A 44 7.30 -4.31 -6.00
C THR A 44 7.69 -4.95 -4.68
N LEU A 45 7.11 -4.52 -3.56
CA LEU A 45 7.37 -5.11 -2.24
C LEU A 45 6.94 -6.58 -2.15
N ILE A 46 5.82 -6.96 -2.77
CA ILE A 46 5.38 -8.35 -2.87
C ILE A 46 6.34 -9.13 -3.78
N GLN A 47 6.62 -8.62 -4.98
CA GLN A 47 7.46 -9.29 -5.97
C GLN A 47 8.89 -9.54 -5.47
N THR A 48 9.46 -8.58 -4.74
CA THR A 48 10.81 -8.68 -4.16
C THR A 48 10.84 -9.49 -2.86
N GLY A 49 9.69 -9.98 -2.41
CA GLY A 49 9.57 -10.75 -1.17
C GLY A 49 9.86 -9.92 0.08
N LYS A 50 9.79 -8.59 0.03
CA LYS A 50 9.85 -7.75 1.25
C LYS A 50 8.59 -7.89 2.10
N ILE A 51 7.48 -8.29 1.46
CA ILE A 51 6.24 -8.68 2.09
C ILE A 51 5.98 -10.15 1.77
N HIS A 52 6.06 -11.01 2.79
CA HIS A 52 5.92 -12.46 2.64
C HIS A 52 4.48 -12.97 2.84
N LYS A 53 3.55 -12.09 3.23
CA LYS A 53 2.14 -12.46 3.40
C LYS A 53 1.42 -12.48 2.06
N GLU A 54 0.45 -13.38 1.91
CA GLU A 54 -0.53 -13.30 0.84
C GLU A 54 -1.34 -12.02 1.02
N MET A 55 -1.20 -11.10 0.07
CA MET A 55 -1.90 -9.82 0.07
C MET A 55 -2.68 -9.68 -1.23
N PRO A 56 -3.99 -9.98 -1.22
CA PRO A 56 -4.84 -9.79 -2.38
C PRO A 56 -4.83 -8.32 -2.82
N ILE A 57 -4.71 -8.09 -4.13
CA ILE A 57 -4.80 -6.77 -4.75
C ILE A 57 -6.06 -6.72 -5.60
N VAL A 58 -6.91 -5.73 -5.34
CA VAL A 58 -8.15 -5.50 -6.08
C VAL A 58 -8.04 -4.16 -6.81
N LEU A 59 -8.12 -4.19 -8.14
CA LEU A 59 -8.27 -2.99 -8.96
C LEU A 59 -9.76 -2.72 -9.14
N PHE A 60 -10.24 -1.62 -8.57
CA PHE A 60 -11.65 -1.25 -8.63
C PHE A 60 -11.91 -0.34 -9.84
N GLY A 61 -13.04 -0.57 -10.53
CA GLY A 61 -13.41 0.22 -11.71
C GLY A 61 -12.73 -0.28 -12.98
N LYS A 62 -13.14 -1.46 -13.46
CA LYS A 62 -12.56 -2.15 -14.62
C LYS A 62 -12.34 -1.24 -15.84
N GLU A 63 -13.31 -0.36 -16.16
CA GLU A 63 -13.21 0.58 -17.30
C GLU A 63 -12.00 1.53 -17.24
N PHE A 64 -11.48 1.80 -16.04
CA PHE A 64 -10.29 2.64 -15.86
C PHE A 64 -8.99 1.84 -16.00
N TRP A 65 -9.02 0.53 -15.75
CA TRP A 65 -7.84 -0.35 -15.67
C TRP A 65 -7.69 -1.32 -16.85
N ASP A 66 -8.73 -1.50 -17.67
CA ASP A 66 -8.70 -2.23 -18.95
C ASP A 66 -7.92 -1.47 -20.04
#